data_AF-A0A178XN52-F1
#
_entry.id   AF-A0A178XN52-F1
#
_cell.length_a   1.000
_cell.length_b   1.000
_cell.length_c   1.000
_cell.angle_alpha   90.00
_cell.angle_beta   90.00
_cell.angle_gamma   90.00
#
_symmetry.space_group_name_H-M   'P 1'
#
loop_
_entity.id
_entity.type
_entity.pdbx_description
1 polymer ?
#
loop_
_entity_poly.entity_id
_entity_poly.type
_entity_poly.pdbx_seq_one_letter_code
_entity_poly.pdbx_strand_id
1 'polypeptide(L)'
;MSGDAGPQKVNAEYAIEYLQEHPEAGLCCDDRRCWITPNANETDRQVLLLDAVEAERLKDNPRLRQVSGIAHAGRSLWVVRKMT
;
A
#
# COMPACT_ATOMS: atom_id res chain seq x y z
N MET A 1 -27.88 -4.28 2.35
CA MET A 1 -27.00 -4.74 3.43
C MET A 1 -25.65 -4.10 3.21
N SER A 2 -25.35 -3.03 3.93
CA SER A 2 -24.04 -2.38 3.90
C SER A 2 -23.08 -3.26 4.69
N GLY A 3 -22.43 -4.19 3.98
CA GLY A 3 -21.32 -4.94 4.53
C GLY A 3 -20.14 -4.01 4.61
N ASP A 4 -19.93 -3.39 5.76
CA ASP A 4 -18.64 -2.80 6.13
C ASP A 4 -17.69 -3.98 6.43
N ALA A 5 -17.43 -4.78 5.40
CA ALA A 5 -16.37 -5.76 5.41
C ALA A 5 -15.09 -4.93 5.38
N GLY A 6 -14.51 -4.72 6.57
CA GLY A 6 -13.25 -4.02 6.72
C GLY A 6 -12.20 -4.53 5.72
N PRO A 7 -11.14 -3.76 5.48
CA PRO A 7 -10.20 -4.00 4.38
C PRO A 7 -9.69 -5.45 4.39
N GLN A 8 -9.79 -6.09 3.24
CA GLN A 8 -9.46 -7.50 3.06
C GLN A 8 -7.95 -7.71 3.24
N LYS A 9 -7.56 -8.77 3.98
CA LYS A 9 -6.16 -9.20 4.03
C LYS A 9 -5.80 -9.93 2.75
N VAL A 10 -4.69 -9.54 2.13
CA VAL A 10 -4.23 -10.08 0.84
C VAL A 10 -2.73 -10.38 0.88
N ASN A 11 -2.26 -11.18 -0.07
CA ASN A 11 -0.84 -11.46 -0.26
C ASN A 11 -0.16 -10.36 -1.11
N ALA A 12 1.17 -10.41 -1.17
CA ALA A 12 1.98 -9.45 -1.92
C ALA A 12 1.69 -9.48 -3.43
N GLU A 13 1.40 -10.66 -3.99
CA GLU A 13 1.11 -10.84 -5.42
C GLU A 13 -0.18 -10.10 -5.83
N TYR A 14 -1.26 -10.28 -5.08
CA TYR A 14 -2.51 -9.56 -5.33
C TYR A 14 -2.35 -8.05 -5.10
N ALA A 15 -1.60 -7.67 -4.07
CA ALA A 15 -1.39 -6.26 -3.74
C ALA A 15 -0.59 -5.52 -4.82
N ILE A 16 0.43 -6.14 -5.45
CA ILE A 16 1.15 -5.49 -6.56
C ILE A 16 0.28 -5.37 -7.80
N GLU A 17 -0.57 -6.36 -8.10
CA GLU A 17 -1.52 -6.29 -9.22
C GLU A 17 -2.47 -5.10 -9.03
N TYR A 18 -3.09 -4.99 -7.85
CA TYR A 18 -3.96 -3.85 -7.51
C TYR A 18 -3.24 -2.51 -7.68
N LEU A 19 -2.01 -2.38 -7.16
CA LEU A 19 -1.23 -1.15 -7.27
C LEU A 19 -0.90 -0.80 -8.73
N GLN A 20 -0.70 -1.78 -9.60
CA GLN A 20 -0.44 -1.55 -11.03
C GLN A 20 -1.70 -1.10 -11.78
N GLU A 21 -2.88 -1.59 -11.39
CA GLU A 21 -4.16 -1.16 -11.94
C GLU A 21 -4.56 0.25 -11.44
N HIS A 22 -4.08 0.63 -10.24
CA HIS A 22 -4.38 1.89 -9.57
C HIS A 22 -3.10 2.67 -9.26
N PRO A 23 -2.49 3.37 -10.23
CA PRO A 23 -1.21 4.06 -10.05
C PRO A 23 -1.23 5.23 -9.04
N GLU A 24 -2.42 5.73 -8.69
CA GLU A 24 -2.64 6.69 -7.61
C GLU A 24 -2.55 6.07 -6.22
N ALA A 25 -2.74 4.75 -6.10
CA ALA A 25 -2.70 4.03 -4.84
C ALA A 25 -1.26 3.88 -4.32
N GLY A 26 -1.14 3.47 -3.06
CA GLY A 26 0.17 3.23 -2.45
C GLY A 26 0.11 2.22 -1.32
N LEU A 27 1.24 1.53 -1.11
CA LEU A 27 1.48 0.76 0.10
C LEU A 27 1.95 1.73 1.18
N CYS A 28 1.13 1.91 2.21
CA CYS A 28 1.47 2.71 3.38
C CYS A 28 1.76 1.78 4.56
N CYS A 29 2.82 2.07 5.29
CA CYS A 29 3.17 1.37 6.52
C CYS A 29 3.42 2.36 7.65
N ASP A 30 2.91 2.04 8.84
CA ASP A 30 3.34 2.64 10.11
C ASP A 30 4.12 1.60 10.93
N ASP A 31 4.49 1.94 12.17
CA ASP A 31 5.23 1.05 13.08
C ASP A 31 4.49 -0.27 13.42
N ARG A 32 3.20 -0.37 13.11
CA ARG A 32 2.33 -1.48 13.55
C ARG A 32 1.77 -2.31 12.39
N ARG A 33 1.52 -1.71 11.23
CA ARG A 33 0.82 -2.36 10.12
C ARG A 33 1.14 -1.74 8.78
N CYS A 34 0.87 -2.51 7.73
CA CYS A 34 0.91 -2.07 6.35
C CYS A 34 -0.45 -2.27 5.68
N TRP A 35 -0.83 -1.34 4.83
CA TRP A 35 -2.08 -1.34 4.09
C TRP A 35 -1.91 -0.70 2.72
N ILE A 36 -2.80 -1.03 1.79
CA ILE A 36 -2.95 -0.28 0.55
C ILE A 36 -3.92 0.88 0.80
N THR A 37 -3.49 2.10 0.51
CA THR A 37 -4.37 3.27 0.40
C THR A 37 -4.82 3.44 -1.05
N PRO A 38 -6.09 3.81 -1.32
CA PRO A 38 -6.57 4.13 -2.66
C PRO A 38 -5.89 5.38 -3.25
N ASN A 39 -5.26 6.23 -2.44
CA ASN A 39 -4.56 7.42 -2.91
C ASN A 39 -3.33 7.68 -2.04
N ALA A 40 -2.16 7.72 -2.66
CA ALA A 40 -0.86 7.98 -2.06
C ALA A 40 -0.79 9.33 -1.31
N ASN A 41 -1.63 10.31 -1.66
CA ASN A 41 -1.74 11.58 -0.96
C ASN A 41 -2.70 11.53 0.25
N GLU A 42 -3.53 10.49 0.37
CA GLU A 42 -4.51 10.29 1.45
C GLU A 42 -4.23 8.97 2.17
N THR A 43 -3.21 8.95 3.04
CA THR A 43 -2.73 7.69 3.62
C THR A 43 -3.64 7.09 4.71
N ASP A 44 -4.66 7.82 5.20
CA ASP A 44 -5.55 7.33 6.27
C ASP A 44 -6.58 6.30 5.81
N ARG A 45 -6.85 6.22 4.50
CA ARG A 45 -7.78 5.25 3.92
C ARG A 45 -7.11 3.90 3.67
N GLN A 46 -7.88 2.83 3.85
CA GLN A 46 -7.39 1.45 3.76
C GLN A 46 -8.35 0.66 2.88
N VAL A 47 -7.85 0.12 1.77
CA VAL A 47 -8.61 -0.77 0.89
C VAL A 47 -8.22 -2.23 1.07
N LEU A 48 -6.93 -2.49 1.31
CA LEU A 48 -6.38 -3.82 1.53
C LEU A 48 -5.40 -3.78 2.71
N LEU A 49 -5.33 -4.87 3.46
CA LEU A 49 -4.37 -5.06 4.55
C LEU A 49 -3.34 -6.12 4.16
N LEU A 50 -2.10 -5.92 4.60
CA LEU A 50 -1.05 -6.92 4.49
C LEU A 50 -0.57 -7.29 5.89
N ASP A 51 -0.27 -8.57 6.09
CA ASP A 51 0.54 -8.96 7.25
C ASP A 51 2.00 -8.53 7.06
N ALA A 52 2.81 -8.65 8.11
CA ALA A 52 4.19 -8.20 8.09
C ALA A 52 5.03 -8.91 7.02
N VAL A 53 4.83 -10.21 6.81
CA VAL A 53 5.64 -10.99 5.86
C VAL A 53 5.31 -10.59 4.44
N GLU A 54 4.02 -10.47 4.11
CA GLU A 54 3.57 -10.05 2.78
C GLU A 54 3.91 -8.59 2.50
N ALA A 55 3.88 -7.73 3.53
CA ALA A 55 4.30 -6.35 3.39
C ALA A 55 5.81 -6.21 3.08
N GLU A 56 6.68 -6.93 3.78
CA GLU A 56 8.12 -6.91 3.47
C GLU A 56 8.40 -7.43 2.05
N ARG A 57 7.76 -8.55 1.66
CA ARG A 57 7.86 -9.07 0.28
C ARG A 57 7.44 -8.03 -0.76
N LEU A 58 6.38 -7.28 -0.49
CA LEU A 58 5.89 -6.25 -1.39
C LEU A 58 6.84 -5.04 -1.45
N LYS A 59 7.42 -4.62 -0.32
CA LYS A 59 8.42 -3.54 -0.28
C LYS A 59 9.66 -3.84 -1.12
N ASP A 60 10.07 -5.11 -1.17
CA ASP A 60 11.20 -5.59 -1.97
C ASP A 60 10.87 -5.72 -3.46
N ASN A 61 9.60 -5.52 -3.87
CA ASN A 61 9.20 -5.64 -5.26
C ASN A 61 9.83 -4.53 -6.11
N PRO A 62 10.57 -4.85 -7.19
CA PRO A 62 11.28 -3.86 -8.01
C PRO A 62 10.35 -2.89 -8.75
N ARG A 63 9.05 -3.19 -8.84
CA ARG A 63 8.03 -2.32 -9.41
C ARG A 63 7.61 -1.20 -8.46
N LEU A 64 7.90 -1.33 -7.15
CA LEU A 64 7.62 -0.28 -6.17
C LEU A 64 8.85 0.60 -5.93
N ARG A 65 8.57 1.84 -5.56
CA ARG A 65 9.59 2.76 -5.05
C ARG A 65 9.09 3.43 -3.77
N GLN A 66 9.98 3.58 -2.80
CA GLN A 66 9.69 4.37 -1.62
C GLN A 66 9.61 5.86 -1.99
N VAL A 67 8.61 6.54 -1.43
CA VAL A 67 8.44 7.99 -1.52
C VAL A 67 8.99 8.62 -0.25
N SER A 68 9.89 9.59 -0.40
CA SER A 68 10.42 10.39 0.71
C SER A 68 9.56 11.63 0.94
N GLY A 69 9.58 12.15 2.18
CA GLY A 69 8.98 13.44 2.51
C GLY A 69 7.45 13.47 2.51
N ILE A 70 6.79 12.33 2.80
CA ILE A 70 5.34 12.33 2.98
C ILE A 70 4.93 13.15 4.20
N ALA A 71 3.76 13.78 4.15
CA ALA A 71 3.27 14.68 5.19
C ALA A 71 2.94 13.98 6.52
N HIS A 72 2.86 12.65 6.54
CA HIS A 72 2.48 11.87 7.72
C HIS A 72 3.71 11.32 8.45
N ALA A 73 4.04 11.93 9.58
CA ALA A 73 5.13 11.47 10.45
C ALA A 73 4.90 10.02 10.93
N GLY A 74 5.97 9.23 10.97
CA GLY A 74 5.92 7.82 11.40
C GLY A 74 5.34 6.86 10.35
N ARG A 75 5.06 7.35 9.13
CA ARG A 75 4.64 6.50 8.01
C ARG A 75 5.72 6.45 6.93
N SER A 76 5.76 5.32 6.24
CA SER A 76 6.50 5.14 5.00
C SER A 76 5.53 4.76 3.90
N LEU A 77 5.79 5.27 2.69
CA LEU A 77 4.92 5.08 1.53
C LEU A 77 5.72 4.52 0.37
N TRP A 78 5.17 3.52 -0.29
CA TRP A 78 5.65 2.99 -1.56
C TRP A 78 4.57 3.13 -2.62
N VAL A 79 4.97 3.52 -3.83
CA VAL A 79 4.08 3.68 -4.98
C VAL A 79 4.65 2.94 -6.18
N VAL A 80 3.81 2.63 -7.17
CA VAL A 80 4.29 2.04 -8.42
C VAL A 80 5.27 2.98 -9.10
N ARG A 81 6.38 2.42 -9.55
CA ARG A 81 7.38 3.12 -10.36
C ARG A 81 6.77 3.42 -11.71
N LYS A 82 6.73 4.70 -12.11
CA LYS A 82 6.44 5.07 -13.49
C LYS A 82 7.50 4.43 -14.39
N MET A 83 7.09 3.50 -15.25
CA MET A 83 7.93 3.07 -16.38
C MET A 83 7.80 4.18 -17.44
N THR A 84 8.77 5.08 -17.46
CA THR A 84 9.02 5.98 -18.60
C THR A 84 9.73 5.23 -19.70
#